data_AF-A0A924DFT2-F1
#
_entry.id   AF-A0A924DFT2-F1
#
_cell.length_a   1.000
_cell.length_b   1.000
_cell.length_c   1.000
_cell.angle_alpha   90.00
_cell.angle_beta   90.00
_cell.angle_gamma   90.00
#
_symmetry.space_group_name_H-M   'P 1'
#
loop_
_entity.id
_entity.type
_entity.pdbx_description
1 polymer ?
#
loop_
_entity_poly.entity_id
_entity_poly.type
_entity_poly.pdbx_seq_one_letter_code
_entity_poly.pdbx_strand_id
1 'polypeptide(L)'
;MSFLISAASIAGFVYVGAPLLIKAKMKTNASPNVLLLESSGCPEEVARYFETKVPELMLLGFEVIGYYSAPDMLEGCVAYFSFLFNYRTQDKAMIASTVTKKENS
;
A
#
# COMPACT_ATOMS: atom_id res chain seq x y z
N MET A 1 -19.89 -28.56 -31.49
CA MET A 1 -20.61 -27.77 -30.48
C MET A 1 -20.14 -28.01 -29.03
N SER A 2 -19.42 -29.11 -28.74
CA SER A 2 -18.93 -29.42 -27.37
C SER A 2 -17.64 -28.69 -26.94
N PHE A 3 -16.79 -28.26 -27.87
CA PHE A 3 -15.53 -27.56 -27.53
C PHE A 3 -15.74 -26.13 -27.00
N LEU A 4 -16.77 -25.43 -27.48
CA LEU A 4 -17.07 -24.05 -27.07
C LEU A 4 -17.61 -23.98 -25.63
N ILE A 5 -18.37 -25.00 -25.20
CA ILE A 5 -18.89 -25.10 -23.83
C ILE A 5 -17.73 -25.30 -22.84
N SER A 6 -16.70 -26.06 -23.22
CA SER A 6 -15.50 -26.26 -22.40
C SER A 6 -14.69 -24.98 -22.24
N ALA A 7 -14.46 -24.23 -23.33
CA ALA A 7 -13.71 -22.98 -23.28
C ALA A 7 -14.45 -21.89 -22.47
N ALA A 8 -15.76 -21.77 -22.64
CA ALA A 8 -16.58 -20.82 -21.88
C ALA A 8 -16.61 -21.16 -20.37
N SER A 9 -16.66 -22.44 -20.02
CA SER A 9 -16.63 -22.90 -18.62
C SER A 9 -15.27 -22.63 -17.97
N ILE A 10 -14.16 -22.88 -18.68
CA ILE A 10 -12.81 -22.56 -18.19
C ILE A 10 -12.64 -21.05 -18.02
N ALA A 11 -13.08 -20.25 -19.00
CA ALA A 11 -13.04 -18.79 -18.91
C ALA A 11 -13.88 -18.29 -17.73
N GLY A 12 -15.06 -18.85 -17.50
CA GLY A 12 -15.90 -18.54 -16.33
C GLY A 12 -15.21 -18.88 -15.00
N PHE A 13 -14.58 -20.05 -14.90
CA PHE A 13 -13.81 -20.44 -13.71
C PHE A 13 -12.60 -19.55 -13.47
N VAL A 14 -11.89 -19.10 -14.51
CA VAL A 14 -10.78 -18.17 -14.35
C VAL A 14 -11.30 -16.79 -13.95
N TYR A 15 -12.35 -16.30 -14.60
CA TYR A 15 -12.87 -14.95 -14.38
C TYR A 15 -13.56 -14.79 -13.01
N VAL A 16 -14.16 -15.86 -12.47
CA VAL A 16 -14.81 -15.84 -11.14
C VAL A 16 -13.90 -16.43 -10.07
N GLY A 17 -13.26 -17.57 -10.36
CA GLY A 17 -12.43 -18.31 -9.41
C GLY A 17 -11.12 -17.60 -9.10
N ALA A 18 -10.44 -16.98 -10.08
CA ALA A 18 -9.18 -16.29 -9.80
C ALA A 18 -9.37 -15.08 -8.87
N PRO A 19 -10.36 -14.17 -9.07
CA PRO A 19 -10.62 -13.09 -8.12
C PRO A 19 -11.01 -13.59 -6.72
N LEU A 20 -11.78 -14.67 -6.61
CA LEU A 20 -12.13 -15.28 -5.32
C LEU A 20 -10.90 -15.83 -4.60
N LEU A 21 -10.00 -16.51 -5.32
CA LEU A 21 -8.75 -17.01 -4.76
C LEU A 21 -7.81 -15.88 -4.35
N ILE A 22 -7.70 -14.83 -5.17
CA ILE A 22 -6.92 -13.63 -4.83
C ILE A 22 -7.50 -12.99 -3.56
N LYS A 23 -8.82 -12.79 -3.48
CA LYS A 23 -9.49 -12.24 -2.30
C LYS A 23 -9.29 -13.11 -1.06
N ALA A 24 -9.33 -14.44 -1.21
CA ALA A 24 -9.10 -15.37 -0.10
C ALA A 24 -7.63 -15.42 0.35
N LYS A 25 -6.68 -15.16 -0.54
CA LYS A 25 -5.23 -15.17 -0.25
C LYS A 25 -4.70 -13.81 0.21
N MET A 26 -5.30 -12.70 -0.22
CA MET A 26 -4.97 -11.37 0.24
C MET A 26 -5.58 -11.14 1.63
N LYS A 27 -4.87 -11.60 2.67
CA LYS A 27 -5.15 -11.21 4.04
C LYS A 27 -4.65 -9.79 4.28
N THR A 28 -5.42 -8.81 3.81
CA THR A 28 -5.21 -7.41 4.17
C THR A 28 -6.04 -7.13 5.41
N ASN A 29 -5.42 -6.64 6.47
CA ASN A 29 -6.18 -6.19 7.63
C ASN A 29 -6.91 -4.89 7.25
N ALA A 30 -8.24 -4.92 7.27
CA ALA A 30 -9.08 -3.75 6.96
C ALA A 30 -9.02 -2.67 8.05
N SER A 31 -8.51 -3.01 9.23
CA SER A 31 -8.32 -2.09 10.36
C SER A 31 -6.91 -2.26 10.91
N PRO A 32 -5.88 -1.89 10.12
CA PRO A 32 -4.51 -2.00 10.57
C PRO A 32 -4.27 -1.01 11.72
N ASN A 33 -3.45 -1.40 12.69
CA ASN A 33 -2.98 -0.47 13.69
C ASN A 33 -2.01 0.52 13.03
N VAL A 34 -2.43 1.77 12.90
CA VAL A 34 -1.61 2.83 12.29
C VAL A 34 -0.88 3.58 13.39
N LEU A 35 0.45 3.54 13.34
CA LEU A 35 1.34 4.15 14.32
C LEU A 35 1.99 5.39 13.73
N LEU A 36 1.94 6.52 14.43
CA LEU A 36 2.72 7.70 14.08
C LEU A 36 4.20 7.39 14.29
N LEU A 37 5.03 7.73 13.29
CA LEU A 37 6.47 7.57 13.35
C LEU A 37 7.12 8.92 13.65
N GLU A 38 8.11 8.89 14.54
CA GLU A 38 9.11 9.95 14.60
C GLU A 38 10.00 9.90 13.34
N SER A 39 10.63 11.01 12.96
CA SER A 39 11.40 11.12 11.72
C SER A 39 12.53 10.08 11.60
N SER A 40 13.06 9.60 12.73
CA SER A 40 14.10 8.56 12.82
C SER A 40 13.57 7.12 12.78
N GLY A 41 12.25 6.91 12.81
CA GLY A 41 11.61 5.60 12.90
C GLY A 41 11.41 4.89 11.55
N CYS A 42 11.71 5.57 10.43
CA CYS A 42 11.61 4.97 9.10
C CYS A 42 12.88 4.15 8.76
N PRO A 43 12.73 2.96 8.14
CA PRO A 43 13.84 2.28 7.50
C PRO A 43 14.53 3.20 6.48
N GLU A 44 15.84 3.09 6.35
CA GLU A 44 16.64 3.97 5.48
C GLU A 44 16.14 4.00 4.03
N GLU A 45 15.75 2.85 3.49
CA GLU A 45 15.20 2.73 2.13
C GLU A 45 13.90 3.51 1.95
N VAL A 46 13.02 3.47 2.96
CA VAL A 46 11.74 4.19 2.97
C VAL A 46 11.98 5.69 3.15
N ALA A 47 12.90 6.07 4.04
CA ALA A 47 13.27 7.47 4.26
C ALA A 47 13.82 8.09 2.97
N ARG A 48 14.76 7.41 2.30
CA ARG A 48 15.31 7.85 1.02
C ARG A 48 14.25 7.97 -0.06
N TYR A 49 13.31 7.02 -0.12
CA TYR A 49 12.19 7.11 -1.05
C TYR A 49 11.32 8.35 -0.78
N PHE A 50 10.95 8.61 0.48
CA PHE A 50 10.17 9.78 0.85
C PHE A 50 10.93 11.09 0.58
N GLU A 51 12.23 11.16 0.88
CA GLU A 51 13.08 12.31 0.56
C GLU A 51 13.09 12.66 -0.94
N THR A 52 12.94 11.67 -1.82
CA THR A 52 12.85 11.94 -3.27
C THR A 52 11.47 12.39 -3.71
N LYS A 53 10.39 11.96 -3.04
CA LYS A 53 9.00 12.18 -3.49
C LYS A 53 8.26 13.29 -2.78
N VAL A 54 8.55 13.53 -1.51
CA VAL A 54 7.95 14.62 -0.74
C VAL A 54 8.23 15.99 -1.38
N PRO A 55 9.48 16.32 -1.80
CA PRO A 55 9.75 17.63 -2.40
C PRO A 55 8.94 17.91 -3.68
N GLU A 56 8.70 16.89 -4.52
CA GLU A 56 7.88 17.01 -5.73
C GLU A 56 6.45 17.49 -5.37
N LEU A 57 5.87 16.98 -4.29
CA LEU A 57 4.55 17.39 -3.80
C LEU A 57 4.58 18.73 -3.05
N MET A 58 5.66 19.03 -2.33
CA MET A 58 5.81 20.32 -1.65
C MET A 58 5.84 21.48 -2.65
N LEU A 59 6.42 21.29 -3.84
CA LEU A 59 6.37 22.29 -4.92
C LEU A 59 4.95 22.61 -5.40
N LEU A 60 4.00 21.68 -5.21
CA LEU A 60 2.58 21.87 -5.52
C LEU A 60 1.79 22.52 -4.37
N GLY A 61 2.46 22.84 -3.25
CA GLY A 61 1.87 23.45 -2.07
C GLY A 61 1.32 22.46 -1.05
N PHE A 62 1.73 21.18 -1.12
CA PHE A 62 1.41 20.22 -0.07
C PHE A 62 2.38 20.33 1.10
N GLU A 63 1.88 20.16 2.32
CA GLU A 63 2.65 20.10 3.56
C GLU A 63 2.55 18.70 4.16
N VAL A 64 3.65 18.18 4.71
CA VAL A 64 3.66 16.87 5.37
C VAL A 64 2.96 16.99 6.72
N ILE A 65 1.88 16.23 6.91
CA ILE A 65 1.17 16.10 8.19
C ILE A 65 1.91 15.15 9.13
N GLY A 66 2.44 14.06 8.58
CA GLY A 66 3.17 13.08 9.39
C GLY A 66 3.52 11.82 8.62
N TYR A 67 4.39 11.03 9.25
CA TYR A 67 4.80 9.72 8.78
C TYR A 67 4.17 8.65 9.66
N TYR A 68 3.72 7.57 9.05
CA TYR A 68 2.99 6.52 9.73
C TYR A 68 3.47 5.14 9.29
N SER A 69 3.39 4.16 10.18
CA SER A 69 3.54 2.75 9.84
C SER A 69 2.26 1.97 10.10
N ALA A 70 2.03 0.94 9.31
CA ALA A 70 1.01 -0.07 9.52
C ALA A 70 1.67 -1.46 9.46
N PRO A 71 2.22 -1.96 10.58
CA PRO A 71 2.94 -3.22 10.62
C PRO A 71 2.05 -4.44 10.41
N ASP A 72 0.74 -4.30 10.59
CA ASP A 72 -0.23 -5.41 10.52
C ASP A 72 -1.17 -5.29 9.32
N MET A 73 -0.85 -4.42 8.36
CA MET A 73 -1.67 -4.25 7.15
C MET A 73 -1.56 -5.45 6.20
N LEU A 74 -0.37 -6.03 6.07
CA LEU A 74 -0.09 -7.18 5.21
C LEU A 74 0.81 -8.17 5.93
N GLU A 75 0.48 -9.46 5.84
CA GLU A 75 1.29 -10.54 6.41
C GLU A 75 2.72 -10.50 5.83
N GLY A 76 3.73 -10.53 6.70
CA GLY A 76 5.15 -10.50 6.29
C GLY A 76 5.69 -9.13 5.85
N CYS A 77 4.89 -8.06 5.85
CA CYS A 77 5.32 -6.73 5.42
C CYS A 77 4.97 -5.64 6.44
N VAL A 78 5.66 -4.51 6.37
CA VAL A 78 5.29 -3.26 7.05
C VAL A 78 5.03 -2.21 5.98
N ALA A 79 3.85 -1.60 6.03
CA ALA A 79 3.53 -0.46 5.19
C ALA A 79 3.92 0.84 5.89
N TYR A 80 4.47 1.79 5.14
CA TYR A 80 4.87 3.11 5.58
C TYR A 80 4.19 4.15 4.72
N PHE A 81 3.74 5.24 5.35
CA PHE A 81 2.99 6.31 4.69
C PHE A 81 3.54 7.67 5.09
N SER A 82 3.57 8.59 4.13
CA SER A 82 3.63 10.03 4.38
C SER A 82 2.30 10.63 3.93
N PHE A 83 1.57 11.24 4.87
CA PHE A 83 0.36 11.99 4.53
C PHE A 83 0.70 13.46 4.33
N LEU A 84 0.22 14.01 3.24
CA LEU A 84 0.41 15.41 2.90
C LEU A 84 -0.93 16.09 2.63
N PHE A 85 -1.00 17.38 2.93
CA PHE A 85 -2.20 18.18 2.77
C PHE A 85 -1.88 19.55 2.20
N ASN A 86 -2.70 19.98 1.26
CA ASN A 86 -2.63 21.33 0.70
C ASN A 86 -3.73 22.18 1.34
N TYR A 87 -3.37 23.05 2.29
CA TYR A 87 -4.36 23.87 3.00
C TYR A 87 -5.08 24.87 2.09
N ARG A 88 -4.47 25.27 0.96
CA ARG A 88 -5.08 26.20 0.01
C ARG A 88 -6.18 25.55 -0.82
N THR A 89 -5.96 24.34 -1.31
CA THR A 89 -6.94 23.62 -2.16
C THR A 89 -7.78 22.60 -1.40
N GLN A 90 -7.43 22.30 -0.15
CA GLN A 90 -7.99 21.22 0.68
C GLN A 90 -7.73 19.82 0.11
N ASP A 91 -6.75 19.68 -0.78
CA ASP A 91 -6.37 18.39 -1.37
C ASP A 91 -5.52 17.56 -0.42
N LYS A 92 -5.64 16.23 -0.57
CA LYS A 92 -4.90 15.23 0.20
C LYS A 92 -4.03 14.41 -0.74
N ALA A 93 -2.79 14.18 -0.34
CA ALA A 93 -1.88 13.29 -1.04
C ALA A 93 -1.27 12.29 -0.04
N MET A 94 -0.87 11.14 -0.55
CA MET A 94 -0.21 10.11 0.22
C MET A 94 0.92 9.51 -0.59
N ILE A 95 2.10 9.39 0.03
CA ILE A 95 3.19 8.58 -0.50
C ILE A 95 3.23 7.32 0.35
N ALA A 96 3.17 6.15 -0.29
CA ALA A 96 3.16 4.86 0.38
C ALA A 96 4.32 4.00 -0.10
N SER A 97 4.94 3.27 0.83
CA SER A 97 5.94 2.25 0.54
C SER A 97 5.71 1.04 1.42
N THR A 98 6.07 -0.14 0.94
CA THR A 98 5.96 -1.40 1.69
C THR A 98 7.29 -2.10 1.67
N VAL A 99 7.75 -2.55 2.83
CA VAL A 99 8.96 -3.36 2.98
C VAL A 99 8.65 -4.68 3.65
N THR A 100 9.33 -5.73 3.20
CA THR A 100 9.24 -7.06 3.80
C THR A 100 9.88 -7.04 5.19
N LYS A 101 9.20 -7.61 6.19
CA LYS A 101 9.77 -7.84 7.52
C LYS A 101 10.97 -8.79 7.34
N LYS A 102 12.18 -8.37 7.70
CA LYS A 102 13.29 -9.32 7.86
C LYS A 102 12.94 -10.21 9.04
N GLU A 103 12.72 -11.50 8.80
CA GLU A 103 12.78 -12.51 9.86
C GLU A 103 14.21 -12.46 10.43
N ASN A 104 14.35 -12.15 11.72
CA ASN A 104 15.61 -12.37 12.41
C ASN A 104 15.85 -13.89 12.43
N SER A 105 16.71 -14.37 11.53
CA SER A 105 17.34 -15.69 11.59
C SER A 105 18.32 -15.75 12.76
#